data_AF-R7HFY0-F1
#
_entry.id   AF-R7HFY0-F1
#
_cell.length_a   1.000
_cell.length_b   1.000
_cell.length_c   1.000
_cell.angle_alpha   90.00
_cell.angle_beta   90.00
_cell.angle_gamma   90.00
#
_symmetry.space_group_name_H-M   'P 1'
#
loop_
_entity.id
_entity.type
_entity.pdbx_description
1 polymer ?
#
loop_
_entity_poly.entity_id
_entity_poly.type
_entity_poly.pdbx_seq_one_letter_code
_entity_poly.pdbx_strand_id
1 'polypeptide(L)'
;MLSIMKKVKKIFVLLVMVLLVKNVHAECGYETQAKLNSEAATIKAIYEEQIGEFDSSFSCNDGQGGCEGYNYFKISILNLSKDFTINVKSKNFNKSFSYSDVKDGVVSFDLNDIMEAHTFTFDVYPSTETTCPKKKIRTFYLTTPRYNEFYDFGFCQDNPEFYLCEKYVTFENMEITDFMDKFQEYEDKKKQDEIEKNKNFFQKLGDFIKEHKEVFIGAGCTILVVGGVVVFLRVKRRKDII
;
A
#
# COMPACT_ATOMS: atom_id res chain seq x y z
N MET A 1 -33.56 77.04 -1.17
CA MET A 1 -33.89 75.58 -1.01
C MET A 1 -33.69 74.74 -2.27
N LEU A 2 -34.08 75.20 -3.48
CA LEU A 2 -34.03 74.40 -4.71
C LEU A 2 -32.63 73.87 -5.12
N SER A 3 -31.56 74.63 -4.86
CA SER A 3 -30.18 74.26 -5.25
C SER A 3 -29.59 73.14 -4.38
N ILE A 4 -29.96 73.10 -3.09
CA ILE A 4 -29.51 72.09 -2.13
C ILE A 4 -30.13 70.72 -2.47
N MET A 5 -31.43 70.69 -2.81
CA MET A 5 -32.12 69.47 -3.22
C MET A 5 -31.54 68.83 -4.49
N LYS A 6 -31.04 69.63 -5.44
CA LYS A 6 -30.37 69.12 -6.66
C LYS A 6 -29.01 68.49 -6.35
N LYS A 7 -28.24 69.04 -5.40
CA LYS A 7 -26.96 68.46 -4.96
C LYS A 7 -27.16 67.17 -4.16
N VAL A 8 -28.17 67.13 -3.28
CA VAL A 8 -28.53 65.93 -2.51
C VAL A 8 -29.02 64.80 -3.42
N LYS A 9 -29.83 65.09 -4.45
CA LYS A 9 -30.22 64.08 -5.47
C LYS A 9 -29.00 63.51 -6.22
N LYS A 10 -28.03 64.34 -6.59
CA LYS A 10 -26.82 63.87 -7.29
C LYS A 10 -25.94 62.98 -6.40
N ILE A 11 -25.81 63.31 -5.11
CA ILE A 11 -25.08 62.49 -4.13
C ILE A 11 -25.80 61.16 -3.91
N PHE A 12 -27.13 61.16 -3.82
CA PHE A 12 -27.92 59.94 -3.65
C PHE A 12 -27.84 59.01 -4.87
N VAL A 13 -27.86 59.55 -6.09
CA VAL A 13 -27.66 58.76 -7.32
C VAL A 13 -26.26 58.16 -7.40
N LEU A 14 -25.23 58.88 -6.94
CA LEU A 14 -23.86 58.37 -6.87
C LEU A 14 -23.73 57.23 -5.85
N LEU A 15 -24.36 57.37 -4.67
CA LEU A 15 -24.37 56.35 -3.62
C LEU A 15 -25.10 55.07 -4.08
N VAL A 16 -26.20 55.20 -4.81
CA VAL A 16 -26.94 54.06 -5.38
C VAL A 16 -26.14 53.36 -6.48
N MET A 17 -25.38 54.08 -7.30
CA MET A 17 -24.47 53.45 -8.27
C MET A 17 -23.33 52.66 -7.59
N VAL A 18 -22.81 53.14 -6.47
CA VAL A 18 -21.76 52.46 -5.69
C VAL A 18 -22.31 51.24 -4.91
N LEU A 19 -23.62 51.13 -4.73
CA LEU A 19 -24.28 49.95 -4.14
C LEU A 19 -24.67 48.90 -5.20
N LEU A 20 -24.63 49.26 -6.48
CA LEU A 20 -24.93 48.37 -7.61
C LEU A 20 -23.68 47.72 -8.22
N VAL A 21 -22.50 47.97 -7.66
CA VAL A 21 -21.31 47.17 -7.98
C VAL A 21 -21.56 45.79 -7.40
N LYS A 22 -22.14 44.90 -8.20
CA LYS A 22 -22.25 43.48 -7.87
C LYS A 22 -20.83 43.03 -7.54
N ASN A 23 -20.64 42.50 -6.34
CA ASN A 23 -19.47 41.69 -6.04
C ASN A 23 -19.49 40.55 -7.05
N VAL A 24 -18.73 40.67 -8.14
CA VAL A 24 -18.56 39.58 -9.10
C VAL A 24 -17.71 38.55 -8.37
N HIS A 25 -18.36 37.66 -7.64
CA HIS A 25 -17.73 36.39 -7.31
C HIS A 25 -17.49 35.69 -8.64
N ALA A 26 -16.23 35.40 -8.93
CA ALA A 26 -15.88 34.57 -10.08
C ALA A 26 -16.46 33.17 -9.81
N GLU A 27 -17.67 32.93 -10.30
CA GLU A 27 -18.33 31.64 -10.19
C GLU A 27 -17.83 30.76 -11.34
N CYS A 28 -17.22 29.63 -11.00
CA CYS A 28 -16.74 28.66 -12.00
C CYS A 28 -17.95 28.06 -12.69
N GLY A 29 -18.03 28.16 -14.02
CA GLY A 29 -19.05 27.47 -14.79
C GLY A 29 -19.00 25.96 -14.55
N TYR A 30 -20.16 25.30 -14.57
CA TYR A 30 -20.27 23.87 -14.33
C TYR A 30 -19.36 23.04 -15.25
N GLU A 31 -19.32 23.37 -16.54
CA GLU A 31 -18.49 22.67 -17.53
C GLU A 31 -16.99 22.82 -17.23
N THR A 32 -16.53 24.03 -16.89
CA THR A 32 -15.14 24.29 -16.49
C THR A 32 -14.79 23.51 -15.22
N GLN A 33 -15.67 23.48 -14.23
CA GLN A 33 -15.47 22.71 -13.00
C GLN A 33 -15.40 21.21 -13.29
N ALA A 34 -16.27 20.69 -14.16
CA ALA A 34 -16.27 19.28 -14.55
C ALA A 34 -14.98 18.89 -15.27
N LYS A 35 -14.49 19.75 -16.17
CA LYS A 35 -13.19 19.57 -16.84
C LYS A 35 -12.04 19.55 -15.84
N LEU A 36 -11.96 20.54 -14.93
CA LEU A 36 -10.92 20.59 -13.91
C LEU A 36 -10.96 19.37 -12.97
N ASN A 37 -12.15 18.89 -12.60
CA ASN A 37 -12.30 17.68 -11.80
C ASN A 37 -11.77 16.44 -12.54
N SER A 38 -12.07 16.32 -13.84
CA SER A 38 -11.60 15.23 -14.70
C SER A 38 -10.09 15.23 -14.82
N GLU A 39 -9.49 16.40 -15.10
CA GLU A 39 -8.04 16.55 -15.19
C GLU A 39 -7.34 16.29 -13.85
N ALA A 40 -7.88 16.83 -12.75
CA ALA A 40 -7.37 16.59 -11.40
C ALA A 40 -7.42 15.11 -10.99
N ALA A 41 -8.32 14.30 -11.59
CA ALA A 41 -8.38 12.86 -11.35
C ALA A 41 -7.18 12.11 -11.97
N THR A 42 -6.54 12.68 -12.99
CA THR A 42 -5.35 12.09 -13.66
C THR A 42 -4.05 12.33 -12.90
N ILE A 43 -4.04 13.32 -12.00
CA ILE A 43 -2.90 13.60 -11.13
C ILE A 43 -2.71 12.43 -10.17
N LYS A 44 -1.48 11.92 -10.09
CA LYS A 44 -1.10 10.79 -9.24
C LYS A 44 0.24 11.08 -8.60
N ALA A 45 0.51 10.43 -7.47
CA ALA A 45 1.84 10.39 -6.88
C ALA A 45 2.32 8.94 -6.83
N ILE A 46 3.61 8.75 -7.07
CA ILE A 46 4.31 7.48 -6.97
C ILE A 46 5.59 7.67 -6.16
N TYR A 47 6.18 6.58 -5.66
CA TYR A 47 7.51 6.57 -5.08
C TYR A 47 8.37 5.53 -5.79
N GLU A 48 9.66 5.81 -5.88
CA GLU A 48 10.67 4.90 -6.41
C GLU A 48 11.88 4.92 -5.47
N GLU A 49 12.46 3.76 -5.19
CA GLU A 49 13.74 3.68 -4.49
C GLU A 49 14.85 4.28 -5.37
N GLN A 50 15.73 5.05 -4.75
CA GLN A 50 16.94 5.59 -5.35
C GLN A 50 18.11 5.40 -4.38
N ILE A 51 19.33 5.36 -4.94
CA ILE A 51 20.57 5.25 -4.19
C ILE A 51 21.28 6.61 -4.28
N GLY A 52 21.48 7.24 -3.13
CA GLY A 52 22.24 8.48 -3.00
C GLY A 52 23.72 8.19 -2.81
N GLU A 53 24.58 9.05 -3.33
CA GLU A 53 26.03 8.95 -3.14
C GLU A 53 26.43 9.74 -1.90
N PHE A 54 27.31 9.16 -1.08
CA PHE A 54 27.98 9.90 -0.03
C PHE A 54 29.03 10.82 -0.65
N ASP A 55 29.16 12.04 -0.12
CA ASP A 55 30.25 12.94 -0.52
C ASP A 55 31.60 12.29 -0.20
N SER A 56 32.60 12.64 -1.00
CA SER A 56 34.02 12.31 -0.86
C SER A 56 34.61 12.60 0.53
N SER A 57 33.94 13.42 1.35
CA SER A 57 34.31 13.72 2.74
C SER A 57 33.84 12.67 3.76
N PHE A 58 32.95 11.75 3.36
CA PHE A 58 32.43 10.70 4.23
C PHE A 58 33.34 9.46 4.16
N SER A 59 33.93 9.10 5.31
CA SER A 59 34.78 7.92 5.43
C SER A 59 34.02 6.77 6.08
N CYS A 60 33.89 5.65 5.38
CA CYS A 60 33.35 4.43 5.96
C CYS A 60 34.40 3.73 6.85
N ASN A 61 33.91 3.11 7.93
CA ASN A 61 34.73 2.48 8.98
C ASN A 61 35.25 1.08 8.59
N ASP A 62 35.04 0.66 7.35
CA ASP A 62 35.24 -0.68 6.81
C ASP A 62 36.60 -0.87 6.11
N GLY A 63 37.40 0.19 5.96
CA GLY A 63 38.79 0.09 5.51
C GLY A 63 38.95 -0.42 4.07
N GLN A 64 37.86 -0.51 3.31
CA GLN A 64 37.83 -0.80 1.87
C GLN A 64 37.19 0.40 1.15
N GLY A 65 37.61 0.65 -0.09
CA GLY A 65 37.29 1.88 -0.81
C GLY A 65 35.80 2.06 -1.09
N GLY A 66 35.33 3.30 -0.92
CA GLY A 66 34.00 3.78 -1.32
C GLY A 66 32.89 3.34 -0.37
N CYS A 67 32.14 4.30 0.17
CA CYS A 67 30.94 4.00 0.93
C CYS A 67 29.84 3.49 -0.01
N GLU A 68 29.16 2.39 0.37
CA GLU A 68 27.89 2.03 -0.25
C GLU A 68 26.91 3.19 -0.06
N GLY A 69 26.15 3.54 -1.11
CA GLY A 69 25.23 4.67 -1.08
C GLY A 69 24.10 4.48 -0.07
N TYR A 70 23.34 5.54 0.20
CA TYR A 70 22.16 5.47 1.07
C TYR A 70 20.87 5.36 0.25
N ASN A 71 19.97 4.47 0.66
CA ASN A 71 18.68 4.33 0.01
C ASN A 71 17.73 5.46 0.45
N TYR A 72 16.97 6.00 -0.49
CA TYR A 72 15.90 6.97 -0.22
C TYR A 72 14.75 6.78 -1.20
N PHE A 73 13.57 7.31 -0.88
CA PHE A 73 12.46 7.32 -1.83
C PHE A 73 12.37 8.66 -2.56
N LYS A 74 12.39 8.61 -3.89
CA LYS A 74 12.01 9.74 -4.73
C LYS A 74 10.51 9.70 -4.97
N ILE A 75 9.80 10.67 -4.42
CA ILE A 75 8.35 10.81 -4.61
C ILE A 75 8.11 11.70 -5.82
N SER A 76 7.35 11.20 -6.79
CA SER A 76 7.05 11.89 -8.04
C SER A 76 5.56 12.12 -8.20
N ILE A 77 5.19 13.36 -8.52
CA ILE A 77 3.83 13.77 -8.88
C ILE A 77 3.73 13.84 -10.39
N LEU A 78 2.83 13.04 -10.94
CA LEU A 78 2.59 12.86 -12.37
C LEU A 78 1.39 13.71 -12.83
N ASN A 79 1.42 14.12 -14.10
CA ASN A 79 0.33 14.84 -14.78
C ASN A 79 -0.07 16.17 -14.14
N LEU A 80 0.86 16.87 -13.48
CA LEU A 80 0.60 18.22 -13.00
C LEU A 80 0.60 19.21 -14.18
N SER A 81 -0.54 19.85 -14.46
CA SER A 81 -0.65 20.92 -15.45
C SER A 81 -0.61 22.31 -14.80
N LYS A 82 -0.50 23.35 -15.64
CA LYS A 82 -0.56 24.77 -15.25
C LYS A 82 -1.86 25.19 -14.57
N ASP A 83 -2.93 24.41 -14.72
CA ASP A 83 -4.23 24.70 -14.16
C ASP A 83 -4.34 24.32 -12.68
N PHE A 84 -3.28 23.70 -12.11
CA PHE A 84 -3.29 23.20 -10.74
C PHE A 84 -2.10 23.68 -9.90
N THR A 85 -2.33 23.66 -8.60
CA THR A 85 -1.31 23.75 -7.54
C THR A 85 -1.62 22.65 -6.52
N ILE A 86 -0.59 22.00 -6.00
CA ILE A 86 -0.74 20.89 -5.06
C ILE A 86 -0.05 21.23 -3.76
N ASN A 87 -0.79 21.12 -2.66
CA ASN A 87 -0.23 21.23 -1.33
C ASN A 87 0.00 19.82 -0.78
N VAL A 88 1.25 19.50 -0.49
CA VAL A 88 1.68 18.18 0.00
C VAL A 88 2.02 18.29 1.48
N LYS A 89 1.39 17.45 2.30
CA LYS A 89 1.53 17.46 3.76
C LYS A 89 1.84 16.07 4.31
N SER A 90 2.75 16.00 5.26
CA SER A 90 3.01 14.86 6.15
C SER A 90 3.46 15.38 7.52
N LYS A 91 3.74 14.49 8.49
CA LYS A 91 4.06 14.81 9.90
C LYS A 91 5.09 15.95 10.03
N ASN A 92 6.16 15.91 9.23
CA ASN A 92 7.24 16.90 9.22
C ASN A 92 7.50 17.51 7.82
N PHE A 93 6.53 17.46 6.92
CA PHE A 93 6.67 17.94 5.55
C PHE A 93 5.45 18.77 5.15
N ASN A 94 5.68 19.99 4.68
CA ASN A 94 4.62 20.82 4.12
C ASN A 94 5.20 21.68 3.00
N LYS A 95 4.84 21.36 1.75
CA LYS A 95 5.32 22.07 0.58
C LYS A 95 4.23 22.19 -0.46
N SER A 96 4.20 23.32 -1.15
CA SER A 96 3.32 23.56 -2.29
C SER A 96 4.12 23.42 -3.58
N PHE A 97 3.53 22.79 -4.58
CA PHE A 97 4.10 22.62 -5.90
C PHE A 97 3.13 23.12 -6.96
N SER A 98 3.70 23.69 -8.01
CA SER A 98 2.99 24.25 -9.15
C SER A 98 3.66 23.79 -10.44
N TYR A 99 3.10 24.18 -11.58
CA TYR A 99 3.64 23.78 -12.87
C TYR A 99 5.07 24.30 -13.13
N SER A 100 5.49 25.39 -12.49
CA SER A 100 6.87 25.87 -12.60
C SER A 100 7.89 24.95 -11.93
N ASP A 101 7.44 24.05 -11.06
CA ASP A 101 8.30 23.06 -10.40
C ASP A 101 8.48 21.78 -11.24
N VAL A 102 7.75 21.66 -12.35
CA VAL A 102 7.80 20.50 -13.24
C VAL A 102 9.11 20.50 -14.00
N LYS A 103 9.84 19.39 -13.91
CA LYS A 103 11.04 19.10 -14.70
C LYS A 103 10.83 17.75 -15.39
N ASP A 104 11.08 17.70 -16.69
CA ASP A 104 10.91 16.48 -17.49
C ASP A 104 9.51 15.83 -17.34
N GLY A 105 8.48 16.67 -17.19
CA GLY A 105 7.09 16.23 -17.07
C GLY A 105 6.64 15.79 -15.68
N VAL A 106 7.50 15.85 -14.66
CA VAL A 106 7.19 15.45 -13.28
C VAL A 106 7.64 16.48 -12.25
N VAL A 107 6.96 16.52 -11.11
CA VAL A 107 7.48 17.19 -9.90
C VAL A 107 7.99 16.11 -8.96
N SER A 108 9.20 16.28 -8.42
CA SER A 108 9.78 15.29 -7.50
C SER A 108 10.32 15.92 -6.23
N PHE A 109 10.34 15.14 -5.15
CA PHE A 109 11.03 15.45 -3.91
C PHE A 109 11.49 14.16 -3.22
N ASP A 110 12.53 14.29 -2.39
CA ASP A 110 13.19 13.14 -1.77
C ASP A 110 12.69 12.93 -0.33
N LEU A 111 12.48 11.67 0.02
CA LEU A 111 12.21 11.19 1.36
C LEU A 111 13.40 10.33 1.81
N ASN A 112 14.27 10.93 2.64
CA ASN A 112 15.48 10.28 3.15
C ASN A 112 15.21 9.37 4.35
N ASP A 113 14.20 9.69 5.16
CA ASP A 113 13.80 8.83 6.27
C ASP A 113 12.93 7.70 5.71
N ILE A 114 13.58 6.57 5.41
CA ILE A 114 12.89 5.35 4.98
C ILE A 114 12.67 4.37 6.13
N MET A 115 13.10 4.69 7.35
CA MET A 115 12.96 3.79 8.50
C MET A 115 11.55 3.83 9.10
N GLU A 116 10.81 4.90 8.82
CA GLU A 116 9.40 5.02 9.16
C GLU A 116 8.50 4.94 7.92
N ALA A 117 7.26 4.47 8.12
CA ALA A 117 6.25 4.56 7.07
C ALA A 117 5.68 5.99 7.03
N HIS A 118 5.77 6.65 5.87
CA HIS A 118 5.26 8.01 5.72
C HIS A 118 3.99 8.05 4.87
N THR A 119 2.93 8.66 5.41
CA THR A 119 1.72 9.00 4.65
C THR A 119 1.73 10.47 4.27
N PHE A 120 1.60 10.73 2.97
CA PHE A 120 1.49 12.05 2.37
C PHE A 120 0.05 12.31 1.95
N THR A 121 -0.42 13.52 2.24
CA THR A 121 -1.70 14.04 1.76
C THR A 121 -1.44 15.06 0.66
N PHE A 122 -2.06 14.87 -0.50
CA PHE A 122 -1.98 15.75 -1.66
C PHE A 122 -3.31 16.45 -1.84
N ASP A 123 -3.36 17.74 -1.48
CA ASP A 123 -4.53 18.59 -1.71
C ASP A 123 -4.35 19.35 -3.03
N VAL A 124 -5.20 19.06 -4.02
CA VAL A 124 -5.18 19.69 -5.35
C VAL A 124 -6.11 20.90 -5.38
N TYR A 125 -5.58 22.04 -5.81
CA TYR A 125 -6.29 23.30 -5.97
C TYR A 125 -6.19 23.78 -7.42
N PRO A 126 -7.19 24.53 -7.92
CA PRO A 126 -7.02 25.30 -9.16
C PRO A 126 -5.91 26.34 -8.97
N SER A 127 -5.09 26.53 -10.01
CA SER A 127 -4.08 27.57 -10.03
C SER A 127 -4.70 28.95 -10.21
N THR A 128 -3.87 29.99 -10.06
CA THR A 128 -4.27 31.37 -10.33
C THR A 128 -4.50 31.67 -11.81
N GLU A 129 -4.13 30.76 -12.73
CA GLU A 129 -4.45 30.89 -14.15
C GLU A 129 -5.92 30.58 -14.45
N THR A 130 -6.60 29.90 -13.52
CA THR A 130 -8.01 29.56 -13.67
C THR A 130 -8.91 30.66 -13.09
N THR A 131 -10.08 30.88 -13.69
CA THR A 131 -11.10 31.80 -13.17
C THR A 131 -11.95 31.18 -12.06
N CYS A 132 -11.67 29.93 -11.69
CA CYS A 132 -12.47 29.19 -10.74
C CYS A 132 -12.08 29.54 -9.29
N PRO A 133 -13.03 29.48 -8.33
CA PRO A 133 -12.72 29.74 -6.93
C PRO A 133 -11.57 28.86 -6.45
N LYS A 134 -10.70 29.37 -5.59
CA LYS A 134 -9.57 28.65 -4.95
C LYS A 134 -10.04 27.59 -3.94
N LYS A 135 -11.09 26.83 -4.28
CA LYS A 135 -11.61 25.72 -3.51
C LYS A 135 -10.84 24.47 -3.89
N LYS A 136 -10.55 23.65 -2.90
CA LYS A 136 -9.92 22.34 -3.10
C LYS A 136 -10.77 21.48 -4.04
N ILE A 137 -10.14 20.92 -5.07
CA ILE A 137 -10.77 20.04 -6.06
C ILE A 137 -10.73 18.59 -5.59
N ARG A 138 -9.56 18.12 -5.15
CA ARG A 138 -9.32 16.72 -4.81
C ARG A 138 -8.33 16.60 -3.67
N THR A 139 -8.51 15.59 -2.83
CA THR A 139 -7.48 15.10 -1.93
C THR A 139 -7.18 13.64 -2.27
N PHE A 140 -5.92 13.25 -2.28
CA PHE A 140 -5.50 11.86 -2.36
C PHE A 140 -4.26 11.63 -1.49
N TYR A 141 -3.89 10.36 -1.31
CA TYR A 141 -2.85 9.94 -0.38
C TYR A 141 -1.83 9.05 -1.06
N LEU A 142 -0.59 9.10 -0.59
CA LEU A 142 0.46 8.13 -0.89
C LEU A 142 1.08 7.70 0.43
N THR A 143 1.14 6.40 0.67
CA THR A 143 1.85 5.83 1.82
C THR A 143 3.06 5.08 1.30
N THR A 144 4.22 5.43 1.83
CA THR A 144 5.49 4.74 1.58
C THR A 144 5.67 3.62 2.61
N PRO A 145 6.25 2.47 2.23
CA PRO A 145 6.63 1.44 3.18
C PRO A 145 7.85 1.91 3.99
N ARG A 146 8.17 1.18 5.06
CA ARG A 146 9.43 1.37 5.78
C ARG A 146 10.45 0.33 5.33
N TYR A 147 11.72 0.68 5.43
CA TYR A 147 12.83 -0.24 5.33
C TYR A 147 12.75 -1.26 6.47
N ASN A 148 13.02 -2.50 6.14
CA ASN A 148 13.03 -3.59 7.10
C ASN A 148 14.45 -3.79 7.64
N GLU A 149 14.64 -3.52 8.94
CA GLU A 149 15.93 -3.69 9.60
C GLU A 149 16.46 -5.12 9.59
N PHE A 150 15.60 -6.12 9.38
CA PHE A 150 15.98 -7.52 9.30
C PHE A 150 16.45 -7.95 7.90
N TYR A 151 16.21 -7.14 6.86
CA TYR A 151 16.48 -7.51 5.47
C TYR A 151 17.94 -7.92 5.24
N ASP A 152 18.88 -7.18 5.81
CA ASP A 152 20.32 -7.39 5.62
C ASP A 152 20.90 -8.50 6.50
N PHE A 153 20.10 -9.09 7.40
CA PHE A 153 20.57 -10.18 8.24
C PHE A 153 20.70 -11.48 7.43
N GLY A 154 21.75 -12.26 7.73
CA GLY A 154 22.10 -13.46 6.96
C GLY A 154 20.93 -14.45 6.82
N PHE A 155 20.13 -14.62 7.86
CA PHE A 155 18.96 -15.51 7.80
C PHE A 155 17.89 -15.05 6.79
N CYS A 156 17.77 -13.74 6.52
CA CYS A 156 16.87 -13.20 5.50
C CYS A 156 17.47 -13.27 4.11
N GLN A 157 18.79 -13.12 3.98
CA GLN A 157 19.50 -13.37 2.73
C GLN A 157 19.40 -14.84 2.30
N ASP A 158 19.41 -15.76 3.27
CA ASP A 158 19.25 -17.20 3.03
C ASP A 158 17.80 -17.62 2.77
N ASN A 159 16.81 -16.81 3.19
CA ASN A 159 15.37 -17.10 3.07
C ASN A 159 14.58 -15.87 2.57
N PRO A 160 14.88 -15.37 1.35
CA PRO A 160 14.25 -14.16 0.81
C PRO A 160 12.74 -14.32 0.56
N GLU A 161 12.24 -15.56 0.50
CA GLU A 161 10.82 -15.86 0.35
C GLU A 161 10.01 -15.71 1.64
N PHE A 162 10.67 -15.61 2.81
CA PHE A 162 9.98 -15.42 4.07
C PHE A 162 9.43 -13.99 4.11
N TYR A 163 8.12 -13.83 4.33
CA TYR A 163 7.44 -12.53 4.19
C TYR A 163 7.98 -11.42 5.12
N LEU A 164 8.58 -11.78 6.26
CA LEU A 164 9.23 -10.81 7.16
C LEU A 164 10.64 -10.42 6.70
N CYS A 165 11.16 -11.03 5.64
CA CYS A 165 12.44 -10.72 5.02
C CYS A 165 12.31 -9.86 3.77
N GLU A 166 11.11 -9.33 3.46
CA GLU A 166 10.98 -8.34 2.40
C GLU A 166 11.73 -7.06 2.77
N LYS A 167 12.40 -6.43 1.79
CA LYS A 167 13.19 -5.20 1.98
C LYS A 167 12.34 -4.03 2.51
N TYR A 168 11.10 -3.94 2.04
CA TYR A 168 10.18 -2.87 2.36
C TYR A 168 8.86 -3.43 2.87
N VAL A 169 8.44 -2.97 4.03
CA VAL A 169 7.33 -3.58 4.78
C VAL A 169 6.32 -2.53 5.24
N THR A 170 5.08 -2.97 5.46
CA THR A 170 3.98 -2.13 5.98
C THR A 170 3.45 -2.60 7.34
N PHE A 171 4.00 -3.69 7.88
CA PHE A 171 3.65 -4.15 9.23
C PHE A 171 4.37 -3.30 10.30
N GLU A 172 3.80 -3.29 11.51
CA GLU A 172 4.33 -2.54 12.65
C GLU A 172 5.78 -2.95 12.98
N ASN A 173 6.52 -2.09 13.69
CA ASN A 173 7.86 -2.49 14.15
C ASN A 173 7.73 -3.73 15.04
N MET A 174 8.60 -4.71 14.80
CA MET A 174 8.58 -6.01 15.44
C MET A 174 9.85 -6.16 16.25
N GLU A 175 9.74 -6.63 17.49
CA GLU A 175 10.93 -6.96 18.27
C GLU A 175 11.64 -8.17 17.66
N ILE A 176 12.97 -8.20 17.75
CA ILE A 176 13.77 -9.32 17.19
C ILE A 176 13.35 -10.68 17.77
N THR A 177 12.88 -10.73 19.02
CA THR A 177 12.37 -11.97 19.64
C THR A 177 11.14 -12.50 18.91
N ASP A 178 10.17 -11.63 18.63
CA ASP A 178 8.95 -11.99 17.91
C ASP A 178 9.26 -12.40 16.46
N PHE A 179 10.24 -11.73 15.84
CA PHE A 179 10.74 -12.11 14.53
C PHE A 179 11.30 -13.53 14.56
N MET A 180 12.20 -13.82 15.50
CA MET A 180 12.88 -15.12 15.58
C MET A 180 11.91 -16.26 15.89
N ASP A 181 10.89 -16.03 16.73
CA ASP A 181 9.84 -17.00 16.99
C ASP A 181 9.08 -17.35 15.70
N LYS A 182 8.69 -16.34 14.91
CA LYS A 182 8.02 -16.54 13.61
C LYS A 182 8.93 -17.19 12.58
N PHE A 183 10.22 -16.84 12.57
CA PHE A 183 11.20 -17.44 11.69
C PHE A 183 11.41 -18.92 12.01
N GLN A 184 11.45 -19.30 13.29
CA GLN A 184 11.54 -20.69 13.71
C GLN A 184 10.30 -21.50 13.28
N GLU A 185 9.09 -20.93 13.42
CA GLU A 185 7.87 -21.57 12.92
C GLU A 185 7.91 -21.78 11.39
N TYR A 186 8.47 -20.82 10.66
CA TYR A 186 8.65 -20.91 9.21
C TYR A 186 9.65 -22.03 8.85
N GLU A 187 10.80 -22.08 9.52
CA GLU A 187 11.81 -23.14 9.35
C GLU A 187 11.27 -24.53 9.67
N ASP A 188 10.48 -24.66 10.74
CA ASP A 188 9.88 -25.93 11.13
C ASP A 188 8.83 -26.39 10.10
N LYS A 189 8.03 -25.48 9.57
CA LYS A 189 7.10 -25.77 8.45
C LYS A 189 7.85 -26.16 7.19
N LYS A 190 8.91 -25.44 6.82
CA LYS A 190 9.76 -25.74 5.66
C LYS A 190 10.33 -27.16 5.76
N LYS A 191 10.83 -27.55 6.94
CA LYS A 191 11.31 -28.92 7.21
C LYS A 191 10.19 -29.95 7.14
N GLN A 192 9.01 -29.66 7.69
CA GLN A 192 7.86 -30.57 7.59
C GLN A 192 7.42 -30.79 6.15
N ASP A 193 7.35 -29.72 5.35
CA ASP A 193 6.99 -29.78 3.93
C ASP A 193 8.03 -30.57 3.12
N GLU A 194 9.32 -30.41 3.42
CA GLU A 194 10.39 -31.22 2.81
C GLU A 194 10.28 -32.70 3.19
N ILE A 195 10.00 -33.01 4.46
CA ILE A 195 9.76 -34.37 4.92
C ILE A 195 8.54 -34.96 4.19
N GLU A 196 7.44 -34.21 4.09
CA GLU A 196 6.22 -34.67 3.41
C GLU A 196 6.41 -34.84 1.90
N LYS A 197 7.16 -33.94 1.24
CA LYS A 197 7.52 -34.07 -0.17
C LYS A 197 8.40 -35.30 -0.42
N ASN A 198 9.32 -35.60 0.49
CA ASN A 198 10.23 -36.75 0.41
C ASN A 198 9.59 -38.08 0.82
N LYS A 199 8.36 -38.09 1.38
CA LYS A 199 7.63 -39.33 1.66
C LYS A 199 7.23 -40.03 0.37
N ASN A 200 7.64 -41.31 0.24
CA ASN A 200 7.19 -42.16 -0.86
C ASN A 200 5.67 -42.46 -0.75
N PHE A 201 5.04 -42.79 -1.88
CA PHE A 201 3.59 -43.07 -1.96
C PHE A 201 3.08 -44.01 -0.85
N PHE A 202 3.81 -45.09 -0.55
CA PHE A 202 3.45 -46.04 0.50
C PHE A 202 3.56 -45.48 1.93
N GLN A 203 4.45 -44.53 2.18
CA GLN A 203 4.54 -43.85 3.48
C GLN A 203 3.36 -42.89 3.68
N LYS A 204 2.98 -42.14 2.62
CA LYS A 204 1.78 -41.29 2.65
C LYS A 204 0.51 -42.11 2.90
N LEU A 205 0.40 -43.27 2.26
CA LEU A 205 -0.73 -44.19 2.41
C LEU A 205 -0.77 -44.83 3.81
N GLY A 206 0.40 -45.17 4.38
CA GLY A 206 0.51 -45.68 5.75
C GLY A 206 0.17 -44.64 6.82
N ASP A 207 0.59 -43.38 6.64
CA ASP A 207 0.26 -42.29 7.55
C ASP A 207 -1.24 -41.97 7.53
N PHE A 208 -1.85 -41.94 6.33
CA PHE A 208 -3.30 -41.77 6.17
C PHE A 208 -4.11 -42.87 6.88
N ILE A 209 -3.67 -44.14 6.80
CA ILE A 209 -4.32 -45.26 7.50
C ILE A 209 -4.18 -45.12 9.02
N LYS A 210 -3.03 -44.65 9.53
CA LYS A 210 -2.81 -44.43 10.97
C LYS A 210 -3.64 -43.28 11.52
N GLU A 211 -3.75 -42.18 10.78
CA GLU A 211 -4.53 -41.01 11.16
C GLU A 211 -6.02 -41.32 11.19
N HIS A 212 -6.51 -42.12 10.25
CA HIS A 212 -7.90 -42.57 10.18
C HIS A 212 -8.11 -44.00 10.73
N LYS A 213 -7.29 -44.43 11.69
CA LYS A 213 -7.27 -45.82 12.21
C LYS A 213 -8.65 -46.34 12.60
N GLU A 214 -9.51 -45.49 13.17
CA GLU A 214 -10.84 -45.90 13.64
C GLU A 214 -11.78 -46.25 12.49
N VAL A 215 -11.69 -45.52 11.38
CA VAL A 215 -12.47 -45.78 10.16
C VAL A 215 -11.99 -47.07 9.48
N PHE A 216 -10.68 -47.27 9.40
CA PHE A 216 -10.11 -48.48 8.80
C PHE A 216 -10.33 -49.73 9.65
N ILE A 217 -10.23 -49.62 10.99
CA ILE A 217 -10.57 -50.70 11.92
C ILE A 217 -12.07 -51.00 11.83
N GLY A 218 -12.93 -49.98 11.76
CA GLY A 218 -14.38 -50.14 11.59
C GLY A 218 -14.77 -50.82 10.26
N ALA A 219 -14.15 -50.39 9.16
CA ALA A 219 -14.33 -50.98 7.83
C ALA A 219 -13.81 -52.43 7.76
N GLY A 220 -12.66 -52.71 8.38
CA GLY A 220 -12.11 -54.07 8.49
C GLY A 220 -13.02 -55.01 9.29
N CYS A 221 -13.52 -54.56 10.45
CA CYS A 221 -14.44 -55.33 11.28
C CYS A 221 -15.76 -55.63 10.56
N THR A 222 -16.31 -54.67 9.82
CA THR A 222 -17.55 -54.88 9.05
C THR A 222 -17.36 -55.90 7.92
N ILE A 223 -16.25 -55.85 7.18
CA ILE A 223 -15.94 -56.85 6.14
C ILE A 223 -15.80 -58.26 6.75
N LEU A 224 -15.10 -58.39 7.89
CA LEU A 224 -14.93 -59.68 8.56
C LEU A 224 -16.25 -60.25 9.10
N VAL A 225 -17.14 -59.41 9.65
CA VAL A 225 -18.45 -59.84 10.13
C VAL A 225 -19.34 -60.28 8.96
N VAL A 226 -19.42 -59.49 7.89
CA VAL A 226 -20.23 -59.84 6.71
C VAL A 226 -19.69 -61.10 6.03
N GLY A 227 -18.38 -61.17 5.82
CA GLY A 227 -17.72 -62.36 5.25
C GLY A 227 -17.94 -63.60 6.11
N GLY A 228 -17.80 -63.47 7.43
CA GLY A 228 -18.04 -64.54 8.40
C GLY A 228 -19.49 -65.04 8.38
N VAL A 229 -20.47 -64.13 8.31
CA VAL A 229 -21.90 -64.48 8.22
C VAL A 229 -22.20 -65.21 6.90
N VAL A 230 -21.66 -64.76 5.77
CA VAL A 230 -21.84 -65.43 4.47
C VAL A 230 -21.24 -66.84 4.49
N VAL A 231 -20.04 -67.01 5.03
CA VAL A 231 -19.40 -68.32 5.18
C VAL A 231 -20.21 -69.21 6.13
N PHE A 232 -20.65 -68.69 7.27
CA PHE A 232 -21.47 -69.42 8.23
C PHE A 232 -22.80 -69.88 7.62
N LEU A 233 -23.52 -69.01 6.90
CA LEU A 233 -24.76 -69.37 6.19
C LEU A 233 -24.51 -70.42 5.10
N ARG A 234 -23.40 -70.32 4.37
CA ARG A 234 -22.98 -71.34 3.38
C ARG A 234 -22.67 -72.69 4.04
N VAL A 235 -22.07 -72.70 5.22
CA VAL A 235 -21.76 -73.93 5.97
C VAL A 235 -23.02 -74.53 6.58
N LYS A 236 -23.89 -73.72 7.19
CA LYS A 236 -25.17 -74.18 7.77
C LYS A 236 -26.09 -74.78 6.69
N ARG A 237 -26.25 -74.09 5.55
CA ARG A 237 -27.04 -74.59 4.42
C ARG A 237 -26.52 -75.91 3.85
N ARG A 238 -25.22 -76.22 3.96
CA ARG A 238 -24.68 -77.52 3.56
C ARG A 238 -24.99 -78.63 4.57
N LYS A 239 -25.13 -78.31 5.86
CA LYS A 239 -25.49 -79.28 6.90
C LYS A 239 -26.98 -79.60 6.92
N ASP A 240 -27.83 -78.67 6.52
CA ASP A 240 -29.30 -78.88 6.45
C ASP A 240 -29.74 -79.65 5.18
N ILE A 241 -28.85 -79.87 4.21
CA ILE A 241 -29.10 -80.60 2.94
C ILE A 241 -28.57 -82.04 2.97
N ILE A 242 -27.83 -82.44 4.02
CA ILE A 242 -27.36 -83.81 4.27
C ILE A 242 -28.22 -84.42 5.38
#